data_AF-A0A950HJH9-F1
#
_entry.id   AF-A0A950HJH9-F1
#
_cell.length_a   1.000
_cell.length_b   1.000
_cell.length_c   1.000
_cell.angle_alpha   90.00
_cell.angle_beta   90.00
_cell.angle_gamma   90.00
#
_symmetry.space_group_name_H-M   'P 1'
#
loop_
_entity.id
_entity.type
_entity.pdbx_description
1 polymer ?
#
loop_
_entity_poly.entity_id
_entity_poly.type
_entity_poly.pdbx_seq_one_letter_code
_entity_poly.pdbx_strand_id
1 'polypeptide(L)' 'MKVLEHDTTGVRAYEGAGFTPVGRLRRSGYWLGAECDEIIMDALRDEFPGPSAVRRLIGGD' A
#
# COMPACT_ATOMS: atom_id res chain seq x y z
N MET A 1 2.76 -2.50 -0.66
CA MET A 1 1.56 -2.38 -1.51
C MET A 1 1.93 -1.79 -2.85
N LYS A 2 1.27 -2.21 -3.94
CA LYS A 2 1.41 -1.57 -5.26
C LYS A 2 0.10 -0.92 -5.64
N VAL A 3 0.15 0.30 -6.14
CA VAL A 3 -1.02 1.07 -6.58
C VAL A 3 -0.71 1.70 -7.92
N LEU A 4 -1.64 1.66 -8.87
CA LEU A 4 -1.46 2.31 -10.17
C LEU A 4 -1.44 3.83 -9.98
N GLU A 5 -0.50 4.53 -10.61
CA GLU A 5 -0.30 5.96 -10.36
C GLU A 5 -1.52 6.85 -10.65
N HIS A 6 -2.42 6.38 -11.52
CA HIS A 6 -3.67 7.07 -11.86
C HIS A 6 -4.85 6.73 -10.94
N ASP A 7 -4.75 5.69 -10.11
CA ASP A 7 -5.76 5.35 -9.09
C ASP A 7 -5.58 6.25 -7.86
N THR A 8 -5.91 7.52 -8.02
CA THR A 8 -5.76 8.53 -6.96
C THR A 8 -6.60 8.20 -5.72
N THR A 9 -7.76 7.56 -5.89
CA THR A 9 -8.60 7.11 -4.77
C THR A 9 -7.89 6.00 -3.99
N GLY A 10 -7.31 5.01 -4.69
CA GLY A 10 -6.52 3.95 -4.08
C GLY A 10 -5.31 4.52 -3.33
N VAL A 11 -4.55 5.42 -3.94
CA VAL A 11 -3.40 6.09 -3.30
C VAL A 11 -3.84 6.79 -2.00
N ARG A 12 -4.90 7.61 -2.06
CA ARG A 12 -5.43 8.33 -0.89
C ARG A 12 -5.94 7.40 0.20
N ALA A 13 -6.54 6.28 -0.17
CA ALA A 13 -6.99 5.28 0.80
C ALA A 13 -5.81 4.67 1.58
N TYR A 14 -4.72 4.34 0.90
CA TYR A 14 -3.51 3.82 1.55
C TYR A 14 -2.80 4.88 2.39
N GLU A 15 -2.69 6.12 1.90
CA GLU A 15 -2.17 7.24 2.71
C GLU A 15 -2.99 7.46 3.98
N GLY A 16 -4.33 7.45 3.87
CA GLY A 16 -5.23 7.56 5.03
C GLY A 16 -5.13 6.38 6.00
N ALA A 17 -4.71 5.22 5.51
CA ALA A 17 -4.40 4.05 6.32
C ALA A 17 -2.97 4.07 6.89
N GLY A 18 -2.20 5.15 6.69
CA GLY A 18 -0.84 5.33 7.23
C GLY A 18 0.28 4.76 6.36
N PHE A 19 0.01 4.36 5.12
CA PHE A 19 1.06 3.95 4.18
C PHE A 19 1.73 5.16 3.53
N THR A 20 3.02 5.03 3.20
CA THR A 20 3.80 6.08 2.52
C THR A 20 4.36 5.57 1.19
N PRO A 21 4.43 6.40 0.13
CA PRO A 21 5.13 6.05 -1.11
C PRO A 21 6.64 5.93 -0.89
N VAL A 22 7.23 4.81 -1.30
CA VAL A 22 8.67 4.51 -1.12
C VAL A 22 9.41 4.19 -2.41
N GLY A 23 8.68 4.04 -3.52
CA GLY A 23 9.29 3.79 -4.81
C GLY A 23 8.28 3.72 -5.94
N ARG A 24 8.80 3.47 -7.15
CA ARG A 24 7.98 3.34 -8.34
C ARG A 24 8.57 2.31 -9.30
N LEU A 25 7.72 1.46 -9.84
CA LEU A 25 8.05 0.58 -10.95
C LEU A 25 7.52 1.21 -12.23
N ARG A 26 8.43 1.46 -13.18
CA ARG A 26 8.10 2.19 -14.41
C ARG A 26 7.43 1.28 -15.41
N ARG A 27 6.27 1.69 -15.95
CA ARG A 27 5.48 0.97 -16.97
C ARG A 27 5.20 -0.49 -16.59
N SER A 28 4.92 -0.75 -15.32
CA SER A 28 4.62 -2.11 -14.84
C SER A 28 3.12 -2.38 -14.69
N GLY A 29 2.29 -1.34 -14.80
CA GLY A 29 0.83 -1.43 -14.70
C GLY A 29 0.11 -1.07 -16.01
N TYR A 30 -1.20 -1.33 -16.04
CA TYR A 30 -2.09 -0.92 -17.12
C TYR A 30 -3.35 -0.27 -16.54
N TRP A 31 -3.64 0.96 -16.95
CA TRP A 31 -4.83 1.72 -16.54
C TRP A 31 -5.60 2.17 -17.77
N LEU A 32 -6.88 1.77 -17.86
CA LEU A 32 -7.76 2.11 -18.98
C LEU A 32 -7.15 1.86 -20.37
N GLY A 33 -6.33 0.81 -20.51
CA GLY A 33 -5.70 0.44 -21.78
C GLY A 33 -4.39 1.16 -22.11
N ALA A 34 -3.80 1.91 -21.18
CA ALA A 34 -2.47 2.49 -21.33
C ALA A 34 -1.51 1.95 -20.26
N GLU A 35 -0.23 1.79 -20.63
CA GLU A 35 0.83 1.54 -19.67
C GLU A 35 0.92 2.68 -18.66
N CYS A 36 1.15 2.35 -17.39
CA CYS A 36 1.38 3.31 -16.33
C CYS A 36 2.36 2.75 -15.30
N ASP A 37 2.85 3.62 -14.44
CA ASP A 37 3.72 3.22 -13.34
C ASP A 37 2.91 2.64 -12.17
N GLU A 38 3.52 1.70 -11.44
CA GLU A 38 3.04 1.27 -10.13
C GLU A 38 3.81 2.02 -9.04
N ILE A 39 3.09 2.71 -8.17
CA ILE A 39 3.61 3.28 -6.94
C ILE A 39 3.76 2.14 -5.92
N ILE A 40 4.97 2.00 -5.36
CA ILE A 40 5.24 1.14 -4.23
C ILE A 40 5.00 1.96 -2.96
N MET A 41 4.09 1.48 -2.13
CA MET A 41 3.77 2.06 -0.83
C MET A 41 4.05 1.05 0.28
N ASP A 42 4.57 1.48 1.41
CA ASP A 42 4.78 0.63 2.58
C ASP A 42 4.22 1.27 3.86
N ALA A 43 4.28 0.50 4.94
CA ALA A 43 3.89 0.88 6.28
C ALA A 43 4.79 0.08 7.23
N LEU A 44 5.40 0.73 8.20
CA LEU A 44 6.27 0.07 9.17
C LEU A 44 5.48 -0.29 10.43
N ARG A 45 5.79 -1.44 11.02
CA ARG A 45 5.09 -1.92 12.23
C ARG A 45 5.11 -0.89 13.37
N ASP A 46 6.20 -0.16 13.52
CA ASP A 46 6.40 0.81 14.60
C ASP A 46 5.52 2.06 14.46
N GLU A 47 4.96 2.31 13.27
CA GLU A 47 4.02 3.41 13.01
C GLU A 47 2.58 3.05 13.40
N PHE A 48 2.31 1.77 13.70
CA PHE A 48 1.00 1.23 14.03
C PHE A 48 1.03 0.63 15.45
N PRO A 49 0.94 1.47 16.50
CA PRO A 49 0.91 0.98 17.87
C PRO A 49 -0.38 0.18 18.12
N GLY A 50 -0.26 -0.97 18.78
CA GLY A 50 -1.38 -1.84 19.10
C GLY A 50 -1.06 -3.33 19.02
N PRO A 51 -1.91 -4.20 19.55
CA PRO A 51 -1.72 -5.65 19.43
C PRO A 51 -1.84 -6.07 17.95
N SER A 52 -1.06 -7.07 17.55
CA SER A 52 -1.21 -7.65 16.21
C SER A 52 -2.55 -8.39 16.13
N ALA A 53 -3.44 -7.95 15.23
CA ALA A 53 -4.69 -8.65 14.97
C ALA A 53 -4.43 -10.07 14.44
N VAL A 54 -3.35 -10.26 13.67
CA VAL A 54 -2.94 -11.59 13.18
C VAL A 54 -2.58 -12.52 14.33
N ARG A 55 -1.79 -12.05 15.30
CA ARG A 55 -1.42 -12.83 16.49
C ARG A 55 -2.65 -13.30 17.26
N ARG A 56 -3.59 -12.38 17.50
CA ARG A 56 -4.90 -12.71 18.11
C ARG A 56 -5.65 -13.79 17.35
N LEU A 57 -5.67 -13.73 16.01
CA LEU A 57 -6.40 -14.69 15.18
C LEU A 57 -5.77 -16.09 15.17
N ILE A 58 -4.45 -16.19 15.34
CA ILE A 58 -3.72 -17.48 15.33
C ILE A 58 -3.40 -18.01 16.73
N GLY A 59 -3.93 -17.37 17.80
CA GLY A 59 -3.71 -17.79 19.18
C GLY A 59 -2.28 -17.58 19.70
N GLY A 60 -1.51 -16.69 19.06
CA GLY A 60 -0.23 -16.24 19.60
C GLY A 60 -0.42 -14.98 20.43
N ASP A 61 0.17 -14.91 21.62
CA ASP A 61 0.29 -13.67 22.40
C ASP A 61 1.32 -12.72 21.76
#